data_AF-R9MKU9-F1
#
_entry.id   AF-R9MKU9-F1
#
_cell.length_a   1.000
_cell.length_b   1.000
_cell.length_c   1.000
_cell.angle_alpha   90.00
_cell.angle_beta   90.00
_cell.angle_gamma   90.00
#
_symmetry.space_group_name_H-M   'P 1'
#
loop_
_entity.id
_entity.type
_entity.pdbx_description
1 polymer ?
#
loop_
_entity_poly.entity_id
_entity_poly.type
_entity_poly.pdbx_seq_one_letter_code
_entity_poly.pdbx_strand_id
1 'polypeptide(L)'
;MYIADKYWNNYIGDTDDSLTLIEYLADKQKDIISLEEIFSDTGLDKLNGDFRQHEEPLTIAFSHEDADVEDPYAEIYCAIDLITDLAALLLECRINGHVNLCELAGYDLEASAPYICITAAPKELKLMDQALKDFAAEPLTYNLSEMCPEEEMYEMAKLCGELRDELYA
;
A
#
# COMPACT_ATOMS: atom_id res chain seq x y z
N MET A 1 7.89 -14.50 -3.51
CA MET A 1 6.45 -14.13 -3.51
C MET A 1 5.91 -14.08 -4.94
N TYR A 2 4.60 -14.26 -5.15
CA TYR A 2 3.95 -14.18 -6.48
C TYR A 2 4.05 -12.76 -7.08
N ILE A 3 3.91 -11.73 -6.25
CA ILE A 3 3.95 -10.33 -6.69
C ILE A 3 5.35 -9.78 -6.99
N ALA A 4 6.40 -10.40 -6.44
CA ALA A 4 7.77 -9.85 -6.43
C ALA A 4 8.39 -9.65 -7.82
N ASP A 5 8.10 -10.54 -8.76
CA ASP A 5 8.64 -10.47 -10.13
C ASP A 5 7.61 -9.90 -11.15
N LYS A 6 6.50 -9.36 -10.65
CA LYS A 6 5.37 -8.90 -11.47
C LYS A 6 4.98 -7.44 -11.21
N TYR A 7 4.71 -7.13 -9.95
CA TYR A 7 4.13 -5.86 -9.53
C TYR A 7 5.06 -5.11 -8.56
N TRP A 8 5.53 -5.81 -7.52
CA TRP A 8 6.40 -5.21 -6.51
C TRP A 8 7.77 -4.87 -7.11
N ASN A 9 8.39 -3.76 -6.70
CA ASN A 9 9.62 -3.21 -7.28
C ASN A 9 9.52 -2.85 -8.78
N ASN A 10 8.31 -2.53 -9.25
CA ASN A 10 8.04 -2.14 -10.63
C ASN A 10 6.92 -1.08 -10.66
N TYR A 11 7.22 0.13 -10.17
CA TYR A 11 6.29 1.25 -9.91
C TYR A 11 5.27 1.02 -8.79
N ILE A 12 5.21 -0.19 -8.24
CA ILE A 12 4.41 -0.54 -7.07
C ILE A 12 5.38 -1.12 -6.05
N GLY A 13 5.29 -0.69 -4.79
CA GLY A 13 6.19 -1.14 -3.73
C GLY A 13 7.61 -0.59 -3.81
N ASP A 14 7.87 0.44 -4.62
CA ASP A 14 9.20 1.02 -4.87
C ASP A 14 9.36 2.48 -4.40
N THR A 15 8.43 3.00 -3.60
CA THR A 15 8.49 4.35 -3.04
C THR A 15 8.85 4.37 -1.54
N ASP A 16 9.22 5.54 -1.01
CA ASP A 16 9.42 5.72 0.43
C ASP A 16 8.11 5.50 1.22
N ASP A 17 6.95 5.78 0.60
CA ASP A 17 5.62 5.49 1.14
C ASP A 17 5.41 3.96 1.25
N SER A 18 5.89 3.19 0.26
CA SER A 18 5.88 1.72 0.29
C SER A 18 6.72 1.15 1.43
N LEU A 19 7.92 1.70 1.64
CA LEU A 19 8.79 1.31 2.75
C LEU A 19 8.11 1.56 4.10
N THR A 20 7.52 2.75 4.26
CA THR A 20 6.78 3.14 5.46
C THR A 20 5.60 2.19 5.74
N LEU A 21 4.87 1.75 4.70
CA LEU A 21 3.82 0.75 4.83
C LEU A 21 4.36 -0.60 5.36
N ILE A 22 5.50 -1.07 4.85
CA ILE A 22 6.11 -2.33 5.29
C ILE A 22 6.55 -2.26 6.75
N GLU A 23 7.18 -1.17 7.15
CA GLU A 23 7.59 -0.93 8.55
C GLU A 23 6.39 -0.86 9.48
N TYR A 24 5.33 -0.16 9.08
CA TYR A 24 4.08 -0.13 9.83
C TYR A 24 3.48 -1.52 10.02
N LEU A 25 3.40 -2.32 8.95
CA LEU A 25 2.84 -3.68 9.01
C LEU A 25 3.67 -4.58 9.93
N ALA A 26 5.00 -4.42 9.94
CA ALA A 26 5.88 -5.13 10.84
C ALA A 26 5.70 -4.69 12.30
N ASP A 27 5.56 -3.39 12.56
CA ASP A 27 5.31 -2.83 13.89
C ASP A 27 4.02 -3.36 14.52
N LYS A 28 3.01 -3.74 13.72
CA LYS A 28 1.79 -4.36 14.26
C LYS A 28 2.04 -5.65 15.03
N GLN A 29 3.12 -6.38 14.74
CA GLN A 29 3.45 -7.70 15.32
C GLN A 29 2.23 -8.67 15.30
N LYS A 30 1.49 -8.68 14.18
CA LYS A 30 0.25 -9.46 13.98
C LYS A 30 0.31 -10.27 12.69
N ASP A 31 -0.10 -11.54 12.76
CA ASP A 31 -0.19 -12.41 11.58
C ASP A 31 -1.37 -12.07 10.66
N ILE A 32 -2.44 -11.46 11.18
CA ILE A 32 -3.64 -11.10 10.40
C ILE A 32 -3.96 -9.63 10.67
N ILE A 33 -4.01 -8.84 9.60
CA ILE A 33 -4.30 -7.41 9.65
C ILE A 33 -5.48 -7.14 8.71
N SER A 34 -6.47 -6.38 9.17
CA SER A 34 -7.61 -6.04 8.32
C SER A 34 -7.35 -4.76 7.54
N LEU A 35 -7.89 -4.67 6.32
CA LEU A 35 -7.81 -3.48 5.50
C LEU A 35 -8.53 -2.29 6.17
N GLU A 36 -9.61 -2.56 6.92
CA GLU A 36 -10.27 -1.56 7.77
C GLU A 36 -9.32 -1.00 8.85
N GLU A 37 -8.52 -1.84 9.50
CA GLU A 37 -7.49 -1.39 10.47
C GLU A 37 -6.44 -0.51 9.79
N ILE A 38 -5.92 -0.95 8.63
CA ILE A 38 -4.92 -0.18 7.87
C ILE A 38 -5.50 1.18 7.44
N PHE A 39 -6.74 1.20 6.96
CA PHE A 39 -7.38 2.43 6.50
C PHE A 39 -7.59 3.44 7.65
N SER A 40 -7.98 2.94 8.82
CA SER A 40 -8.14 3.76 10.01
C SER A 40 -6.81 4.29 10.53
N ASP A 41 -5.76 3.46 10.52
CA ASP A 41 -4.44 3.81 11.05
C ASP A 41 -3.68 4.80 10.16
N THR A 42 -3.84 4.69 8.83
CA THR A 42 -3.21 5.57 7.84
C THR A 42 -4.02 6.85 7.58
N GLY A 43 -5.32 6.84 7.91
CA GLY A 43 -6.25 7.92 7.58
C GLY A 43 -6.81 7.87 6.16
N LEU A 44 -6.57 6.79 5.39
CA LEU A 44 -7.21 6.57 4.09
C LEU A 44 -8.75 6.61 4.17
N ASP A 45 -9.33 6.21 5.30
CA ASP A 45 -10.77 6.27 5.54
C ASP A 45 -11.33 7.71 5.50
N LYS A 46 -10.53 8.71 5.89
CA LYS A 46 -10.90 10.14 5.88
C LYS A 46 -10.99 10.72 4.46
N LEU A 47 -10.35 10.08 3.48
CA LEU A 47 -10.39 10.49 2.08
C LEU A 47 -11.71 10.13 1.38
N ASN A 48 -12.61 9.40 2.05
CA ASN A 48 -13.95 9.08 1.55
C ASN A 48 -13.98 8.43 0.16
N GLY A 49 -12.90 7.74 -0.22
CA GLY A 49 -12.75 7.07 -1.52
C GLY A 49 -12.29 7.96 -2.67
N ASP A 50 -11.95 9.22 -2.41
CA ASP A 50 -11.23 10.06 -3.36
C ASP A 50 -9.73 10.06 -3.00
N PHE A 51 -8.98 9.22 -3.70
CA PHE A 51 -7.53 9.06 -3.50
C PHE A 51 -6.71 9.87 -4.50
N ARG A 52 -7.37 10.71 -5.32
CA ARG A 52 -6.68 11.53 -6.33
C ARG A 52 -5.85 12.59 -5.64
N GLN A 53 -6.48 13.33 -4.74
CA GLN A 53 -5.86 14.49 -4.14
C GLN A 53 -6.17 14.67 -2.65
N HIS A 54 -5.16 15.09 -1.90
CA HIS A 54 -5.30 15.55 -0.52
C HIS A 54 -4.27 16.65 -0.21
N GLU A 55 -4.66 17.64 0.59
CA GLU A 55 -3.82 18.82 0.89
C GLU A 55 -2.75 18.52 1.96
N GLU A 56 -3.10 17.70 2.94
CA GLU A 56 -2.22 17.31 4.06
C GLU A 56 -1.79 15.86 3.89
N PRO A 57 -0.54 15.50 4.22
CA PRO A 57 -0.09 14.12 4.14
C PRO A 57 -0.92 13.22 5.06
N LEU A 58 -1.09 11.97 4.64
CA LEU A 58 -1.57 10.92 5.52
C LEU A 58 -0.49 10.63 6.57
N THR A 59 -0.88 10.17 7.74
CA THR A 59 0.08 9.92 8.83
C THR A 59 -0.14 8.54 9.42
N ILE A 60 0.96 7.85 9.64
CA ILE A 60 1.00 6.55 10.31
C ILE A 60 1.67 6.72 11.65
N ALA A 61 1.06 6.20 12.71
CA ALA A 61 1.64 6.17 14.03
C ALA A 61 2.27 4.80 14.30
N PHE A 62 3.55 4.79 14.69
CA PHE A 62 4.23 3.58 15.15
C PHE A 62 3.95 3.34 16.64
N SER A 63 3.79 2.08 17.00
CA SER A 63 3.49 1.64 18.36
C SER A 63 4.72 1.25 19.17
N HIS A 64 5.93 1.43 18.62
CA HIS A 64 7.21 1.04 19.21
C HIS A 64 7.31 1.40 20.71
N GLU A 65 7.12 0.39 21.57
CA GLU A 65 7.22 0.51 23.03
C GLU A 65 8.69 0.64 23.50
N ASP A 66 9.66 0.47 22.61
CA ASP A 66 11.10 0.54 22.90
C ASP A 66 11.83 1.51 21.95
N ALA A 67 12.65 2.38 22.58
CA ALA A 67 13.67 3.28 22.03
C ALA A 67 13.23 4.65 21.51
N ASP A 68 13.73 5.71 22.17
CA ASP A 68 14.34 6.95 21.67
C ASP A 68 14.16 7.40 20.19
N VAL A 69 13.00 7.20 19.55
CA VAL A 69 12.67 7.76 18.23
C VAL A 69 12.10 9.17 18.41
N GLU A 70 12.67 10.16 17.71
CA GLU A 70 12.27 11.58 17.81
C GLU A 70 10.88 11.85 17.25
N ASP A 71 10.42 11.07 16.27
CA ASP A 71 9.09 11.21 15.67
C ASP A 71 8.35 9.86 15.61
N PRO A 72 7.29 9.65 16.39
CA PRO A 72 6.51 8.42 16.36
C PRO A 72 5.55 8.35 15.16
N TYR A 73 5.63 9.31 14.24
CA TYR A 73 4.82 9.38 13.04
C TYR A 73 5.67 9.38 11.77
N ALA A 74 5.17 8.73 10.73
CA ALA A 74 5.65 8.91 9.37
C ALA A 74 4.53 9.49 8.50
N GLU A 75 4.94 10.28 7.52
CA GLU A 75 4.06 10.88 6.52
C GLU A 75 4.00 10.00 5.28
N ILE A 76 2.81 9.90 4.70
CA ILE A 76 2.55 9.31 3.39
C ILE A 76 2.00 10.43 2.51
N TYR A 77 2.67 10.71 1.41
CA TYR A 77 2.34 11.84 0.55
C TYR A 77 1.37 11.47 -0.56
N CYS A 78 1.40 10.22 -1.03
CA CYS A 78 0.55 9.77 -2.13
C CYS A 78 -0.37 8.65 -1.67
N ALA A 79 -1.64 8.97 -1.41
CA ALA A 79 -2.64 7.96 -1.07
C ALA A 79 -2.73 6.82 -2.10
N ILE A 80 -2.46 7.10 -3.38
CA ILE A 80 -2.47 6.09 -4.44
C ILE A 80 -1.36 5.04 -4.27
N ASP A 81 -0.20 5.40 -3.74
CA ASP A 81 0.90 4.46 -3.52
C ASP A 81 0.47 3.39 -2.50
N LEU A 82 -0.14 3.81 -1.39
CA LEU A 82 -0.74 2.88 -0.42
C LEU A 82 -1.80 1.99 -1.07
N ILE A 83 -2.66 2.55 -1.91
CA ILE A 83 -3.74 1.79 -2.57
C ILE A 83 -3.15 0.73 -3.52
N THR A 84 -2.16 1.07 -4.33
CA THR A 84 -1.53 0.10 -5.25
C THR A 84 -0.73 -0.95 -4.50
N ASP A 85 -0.03 -0.55 -3.44
CA ASP A 85 0.75 -1.47 -2.62
C ASP A 85 -0.17 -2.44 -1.89
N LEU A 86 -1.21 -1.95 -1.22
CA LEU A 86 -2.20 -2.78 -0.56
C LEU A 86 -2.90 -3.73 -1.55
N ALA A 87 -3.15 -3.31 -2.78
CA ALA A 87 -3.68 -4.18 -3.82
C ALA A 87 -2.71 -5.33 -4.17
N ALA A 88 -1.41 -5.05 -4.28
CA ALA A 88 -0.41 -6.08 -4.51
C ALA A 88 -0.32 -7.04 -3.30
N LEU A 89 -0.29 -6.51 -2.07
CA LEU A 89 -0.26 -7.33 -0.85
C LEU A 89 -1.50 -8.21 -0.71
N LEU A 90 -2.70 -7.69 -1.05
CA LEU A 90 -3.94 -8.48 -1.09
C LEU A 90 -3.87 -9.60 -2.14
N LEU A 91 -3.32 -9.32 -3.32
CA LEU A 91 -3.15 -10.33 -4.37
C LEU A 91 -2.22 -11.46 -3.90
N GLU A 92 -1.10 -11.12 -3.27
CA GLU A 92 -0.18 -12.08 -2.67
C GLU A 92 -0.88 -12.94 -1.60
N CYS A 93 -1.60 -12.31 -0.67
CA CYS A 93 -2.36 -13.01 0.35
C CYS A 93 -3.42 -13.95 -0.25
N ARG A 94 -4.08 -13.54 -1.33
CA ARG A 94 -5.09 -14.36 -2.02
C ARG A 94 -4.48 -15.59 -2.69
N ILE A 95 -3.27 -15.48 -3.24
CA ILE A 95 -2.61 -16.57 -3.99
C ILE A 95 -1.84 -17.50 -3.04
N ASN A 96 -1.04 -16.95 -2.14
CA ASN A 96 -0.10 -17.69 -1.30
C ASN A 96 -0.56 -17.80 0.18
N GLY A 97 -1.63 -17.10 0.56
CA GLY A 97 -2.16 -17.09 1.93
C GLY A 97 -1.48 -16.09 2.86
N HIS A 98 -0.32 -15.56 2.48
CA HIS A 98 0.47 -14.61 3.28
C HIS A 98 1.45 -13.82 2.41
N VAL A 99 1.96 -12.73 2.98
CA VAL A 99 3.08 -11.91 2.51
C VAL A 99 4.27 -12.12 3.46
N ASN A 100 5.49 -12.16 2.93
CA ASN A 100 6.72 -12.11 3.72
C ASN A 100 7.30 -10.67 3.71
N LEU A 101 7.13 -9.93 4.80
CA LEU A 101 7.55 -8.53 4.92
C LEU A 101 9.07 -8.36 4.82
N CYS A 102 9.87 -9.30 5.35
CA CYS A 102 11.33 -9.22 5.25
C CYS A 102 11.81 -9.37 3.80
N GLU A 103 11.14 -10.19 2.98
CA GLU A 103 11.46 -10.30 1.56
C GLU A 103 11.10 -9.03 0.78
N LEU A 104 10.00 -8.36 1.13
CA LEU A 104 9.60 -7.10 0.49
C LEU A 104 10.49 -5.93 0.88
N ALA A 105 10.89 -5.85 2.16
CA ALA A 105 11.76 -4.80 2.66
C ALA A 105 13.14 -4.81 2.00
N GLY A 106 13.72 -5.99 1.76
CA GLY A 106 15.05 -6.11 1.14
C GLY A 106 16.22 -5.72 2.06
N TYR A 107 15.97 -5.45 3.35
CA TYR A 107 16.95 -5.24 4.41
C TYR A 107 16.57 -6.01 5.68
N ASP A 108 17.41 -5.94 6.71
CA ASP A 108 17.15 -6.55 8.01
C ASP A 108 16.02 -5.79 8.73
N LEU A 109 14.78 -6.19 8.47
CA LEU A 109 13.57 -5.68 9.11
C LEU A 109 13.34 -6.41 10.45
N GLU A 110 13.21 -5.65 11.54
CA GLU A 110 12.91 -6.21 12.87
C GLU A 110 11.42 -6.58 13.00
N ALA A 111 11.06 -7.77 12.51
CA ALA A 111 9.71 -8.31 12.62
C ALA A 111 9.71 -9.67 13.34
N SER A 112 9.02 -9.78 14.48
CA SER A 112 8.83 -11.08 15.13
C SER A 112 7.80 -11.95 14.41
N ALA A 113 6.87 -11.32 13.67
CA ALA A 113 5.89 -11.93 12.79
C ALA A 113 6.09 -11.41 11.34
N PRO A 114 7.09 -11.92 10.59
CA PRO A 114 7.39 -11.43 9.25
C PRO A 114 6.38 -11.91 8.19
N TYR A 115 5.55 -12.91 8.53
CA TYR A 115 4.51 -13.44 7.64
C TYR A 115 3.15 -12.91 8.06
N ILE A 116 2.52 -12.12 7.20
CA ILE A 116 1.20 -11.53 7.48
C ILE A 116 0.17 -11.91 6.42
N CYS A 117 -1.10 -11.85 6.78
CA CYS A 117 -2.23 -11.98 5.87
C CYS A 117 -3.13 -10.74 5.99
N ILE A 118 -3.26 -9.97 4.91
CA ILE A 118 -4.20 -8.87 4.84
C ILE A 118 -5.58 -9.40 4.46
N THR A 119 -6.58 -9.05 5.24
CA THR A 119 -7.98 -9.42 5.01
C THR A 119 -8.81 -8.18 4.69
N ALA A 120 -9.81 -8.32 3.81
CA ALA A 120 -10.67 -7.19 3.42
C ALA A 120 -12.13 -7.65 3.39
N ALA A 121 -13.03 -6.81 3.91
CA ALA A 121 -14.47 -7.05 3.73
C ALA A 121 -14.93 -6.59 2.33
N PRO A 122 -16.14 -7.00 1.89
CA PRO A 122 -16.65 -6.65 0.56
C PRO A 122 -16.74 -5.14 0.30
N LYS A 123 -16.92 -4.32 1.34
CA LYS A 123 -16.98 -2.86 1.20
C LYS A 123 -15.59 -2.30 0.82
N GLU A 124 -14.52 -2.77 1.47
CA GLU A 124 -13.17 -2.31 1.16
C GLU A 124 -12.71 -2.83 -0.19
N LEU A 125 -13.01 -4.10 -0.54
CA LEU A 125 -12.70 -4.64 -1.87
C LEU A 125 -13.34 -3.82 -3.00
N LYS A 126 -14.59 -3.38 -2.83
CA LYS A 126 -15.26 -2.52 -3.80
C LYS A 126 -14.59 -1.14 -3.90
N LEU A 127 -14.14 -0.59 -2.77
CA LEU A 127 -13.45 0.69 -2.73
C LEU A 127 -12.09 0.62 -3.44
N MET A 128 -11.32 -0.43 -3.15
CA MET A 128 -10.04 -0.73 -3.81
C MET A 128 -10.22 -0.93 -5.32
N ASP A 129 -11.21 -1.74 -5.74
CA ASP A 129 -11.51 -1.95 -7.17
C ASP A 129 -11.80 -0.62 -7.89
N GLN A 130 -12.59 0.25 -7.27
CA GLN A 130 -12.94 1.55 -7.83
C GLN A 130 -11.73 2.49 -7.90
N ALA A 131 -10.86 2.49 -6.88
CA ALA A 131 -9.66 3.32 -6.84
C ALA A 131 -8.65 2.91 -7.91
N LEU A 132 -8.35 1.61 -8.03
CA LEU A 132 -7.43 1.09 -9.05
C LEU A 132 -7.95 1.34 -10.47
N LYS A 133 -9.27 1.22 -10.66
CA LYS A 133 -9.93 1.53 -11.93
C LYS A 133 -9.79 3.01 -12.30
N ASP A 134 -9.97 3.88 -11.31
CA ASP A 134 -9.90 5.33 -11.50
C ASP A 134 -8.48 5.77 -11.84
N PHE A 135 -7.48 5.28 -11.12
CA PHE A 135 -6.07 5.55 -11.40
C PHE A 135 -5.65 5.03 -12.78
N ALA A 136 -6.05 3.81 -13.15
CA ALA A 136 -5.76 3.27 -14.47
C ALA A 136 -6.36 4.11 -15.62
N ALA A 137 -7.44 4.85 -15.36
CA ALA A 137 -8.12 5.67 -16.35
C ALA A 137 -7.59 7.12 -16.41
N GLU A 138 -7.31 7.74 -15.26
CA GLU A 138 -7.01 9.16 -15.12
C GLU A 138 -5.77 9.42 -14.24
N PRO A 139 -4.60 8.80 -14.52
CA PRO A 139 -3.45 8.82 -13.62
C PRO A 139 -2.89 10.22 -13.38
N LEU A 140 -2.94 11.09 -14.39
CA LEU A 140 -2.45 12.47 -14.29
C LEU A 140 -3.32 13.39 -13.42
N THR A 141 -4.43 12.89 -12.87
CA THR A 141 -5.26 13.65 -11.94
C THR A 141 -4.83 13.48 -10.48
N TYR A 142 -3.88 12.59 -10.21
CA TYR A 142 -3.39 12.27 -8.88
C TYR A 142 -2.23 13.17 -8.44
N ASN A 143 -2.11 13.46 -7.13
CA ASN A 143 -0.99 14.22 -6.55
C ASN A 143 0.38 13.66 -6.98
N LEU A 144 0.49 12.35 -7.15
CA LEU A 144 1.70 11.67 -7.62
C LEU A 144 2.23 12.24 -8.96
N SER A 145 1.34 12.72 -9.84
CA SER A 145 1.72 13.31 -11.14
C SER A 145 2.50 14.62 -11.03
N GLU A 146 2.51 15.27 -9.85
CA GLU A 146 3.34 16.43 -9.59
C GLU A 146 4.81 16.05 -9.30
N MET A 147 5.05 14.79 -8.94
CA MET A 147 6.34 14.25 -8.52
C MET A 147 6.93 13.28 -9.54
N CYS A 148 6.08 12.65 -10.36
CA CYS A 148 6.47 11.65 -11.36
C CYS A 148 6.30 12.16 -12.80
N PRO A 149 7.23 11.83 -13.73
CA PRO A 149 7.05 12.08 -15.15
C PRO A 149 5.77 11.45 -15.72
N GLU A 150 5.14 12.13 -16.68
CA GLU A 150 3.91 11.66 -17.34
C GLU A 150 4.04 10.24 -17.94
N GLU A 151 5.20 9.90 -18.50
CA GLU A 151 5.45 8.55 -19.06
C GLU A 151 5.39 7.48 -17.98
N GLU A 152 6.04 7.71 -16.83
CA GLU A 152 6.01 6.79 -15.68
C GLU A 152 4.61 6.66 -15.09
N MET A 153 3.85 7.76 -15.02
CA MET A 153 2.45 7.74 -14.58
C MET A 153 1.59 6.79 -15.44
N TYR A 154 1.76 6.79 -16.76
CA TYR A 154 1.02 5.88 -17.63
C TYR A 154 1.51 4.42 -17.54
N GLU A 155 2.80 4.20 -17.33
CA GLU A 155 3.34 2.86 -17.10
C GLU A 155 2.80 2.25 -15.81
N MET A 156 2.82 3.02 -14.72
CA MET A 156 2.23 2.63 -13.43
C MET A 156 0.72 2.40 -13.55
N ALA A 157 -0.01 3.27 -14.26
CA ALA A 157 -1.45 3.11 -14.49
C ALA A 157 -1.79 1.82 -15.24
N LYS A 158 -0.98 1.45 -16.23
CA LYS A 158 -1.12 0.19 -16.96
C LYS A 158 -0.87 -1.01 -16.04
N LEU A 159 0.21 -0.98 -15.25
CA LEU A 159 0.52 -2.02 -14.26
C LEU A 159 -0.59 -2.17 -13.22
N CYS A 160 -1.13 -1.06 -12.73
CA CYS A 160 -2.28 -1.01 -11.83
C CYS A 160 -3.53 -1.66 -12.46
N GLY A 161 -3.79 -1.41 -13.75
CA GLY A 161 -4.87 -2.07 -14.48
C GLY A 161 -4.69 -3.60 -14.54
N GLU A 162 -3.48 -4.08 -14.84
CA GLU A 162 -3.16 -5.51 -14.87
C GLU A 162 -3.29 -6.15 -13.47
N LEU A 163 -2.80 -5.47 -12.43
CA LEU A 163 -2.94 -5.89 -11.02
C LEU A 163 -4.41 -6.01 -10.62
N ARG A 164 -5.22 -5.01 -10.96
CA ARG A 164 -6.65 -4.97 -10.69
C ARG A 164 -7.36 -6.15 -11.36
N ASP A 165 -7.10 -6.38 -12.65
CA ASP A 165 -7.72 -7.47 -13.39
C ASP A 165 -7.39 -8.83 -12.77
N GLU A 166 -6.15 -9.04 -12.32
CA GLU A 166 -5.81 -10.26 -11.59
C GLU A 166 -6.52 -10.33 -10.23
N LEU A 167 -6.48 -9.28 -9.42
CA LEU A 167 -7.03 -9.23 -8.05
C LEU A 167 -8.56 -9.45 -7.99
N TYR A 168 -9.30 -9.10 -9.05
CA TYR A 168 -10.76 -9.24 -9.10
C TYR A 168 -11.27 -10.22 -10.16
N ALA A 169 -10.38 -11.05 -10.74
CA ALA A 169 -10.72 -12.14 -11.64
C ALA A 169 -11.62 -13.23 -11.01
#